data_AF-A0AAF5DHQ7-F1
#
_entry.id   AF-A0AAF5DHQ7-F1
#
_cell.length_a   1.000
_cell.length_b   1.000
_cell.length_c   1.000
_cell.angle_alpha   90.00
_cell.angle_beta   90.00
_cell.angle_gamma   90.00
#
_symmetry.space_group_name_H-M   'P 1'
#
loop_
_entity.id
_entity.type
_entity.pdbx_description
1 polymer ?
#
loop_
_entity_poly.entity_id
_entity_poly.type
_entity_poly.pdbx_seq_one_letter_code
_entity_poly.pdbx_strand_id
1 'polypeptide(L)'
;SQRDKLSEKMADYKSYNARRGGRYGRGRFGAGRRGFRGPRNNYRFRSSNKKNGEHFLGPFSEDYVKEFLKIRNNEKLTKAELKKAEEEFIAKQPTEIQEKYKKFIEDLNQKRTEFEGTRLKKYEELSPEAKKLFDEVENIKKEENISFKEERNKIRNLLVKADDDVRNELRKINVTEKQGRPARVSEPKSGKGNKRSQEKREKTFSFLEGLDQEKIDEYLAIRKENKSLPKKEVNALEAKWASKQDEAVKKNFEEYVENVEKKKKQRLESNRATIDKLVNQLNTYINKLEALKLDPDTTYENELKEIKEVEYQTIRTLRYSTRSLFPRLNNY
;
A
#
# COMPACT_ATOMS: atom_id res chain seq x y z
N SER A 1 -16.61 20.55 38.24
CA SER A 1 -16.03 21.88 37.95
C SER A 1 -14.89 21.86 36.92
N GLN A 2 -13.77 21.12 37.11
CA GLN A 2 -12.75 20.97 36.03
C GLN A 2 -13.05 19.84 35.04
N ARG A 3 -13.68 18.73 35.46
CA ARG A 3 -14.13 17.64 34.56
C ARG A 3 -15.18 18.13 33.56
N ASP A 4 -16.17 18.89 34.02
CA ASP A 4 -17.26 19.37 33.15
C ASP A 4 -16.76 20.34 32.07
N LYS A 5 -15.79 21.21 32.41
CA LYS A 5 -15.14 22.12 31.44
C LYS A 5 -14.32 21.38 30.37
N LEU A 6 -13.84 20.17 30.66
CA LEU A 6 -13.13 19.33 29.69
C LEU A 6 -14.13 18.64 28.74
N SER A 7 -15.22 18.11 29.29
CA SER A 7 -16.27 17.43 28.53
C SER A 7 -16.92 18.36 27.49
N GLU A 8 -17.14 19.63 27.83
CA GLU A 8 -17.81 20.58 26.93
C GLU A 8 -16.94 20.94 25.70
N LYS A 9 -15.63 21.11 25.89
CA LYS A 9 -14.68 21.37 24.78
C LYS A 9 -14.42 20.14 23.90
N MET A 10 -14.71 18.95 24.40
CA MET A 10 -14.52 17.67 23.69
C MET A 10 -15.66 17.31 22.73
N ALA A 11 -16.83 17.93 22.87
CA ALA A 11 -18.00 17.65 22.04
C ALA A 11 -17.68 17.72 20.53
N ASP A 12 -16.74 18.60 20.14
CA ASP A 12 -16.33 18.85 18.75
C ASP A 12 -15.15 18.03 18.22
N TYR A 13 -14.73 16.96 18.92
CA TYR A 13 -13.67 16.07 18.45
C TYR A 13 -14.16 15.06 17.37
N LYS A 14 -14.58 15.54 16.18
CA LYS A 14 -15.07 14.69 15.07
C LYS A 14 -14.14 14.78 13.84
N SER A 15 -13.72 13.62 13.30
CA SER A 15 -13.15 13.38 11.95
C SER A 15 -11.63 13.23 11.70
N TYR A 16 -10.70 13.48 12.65
CA TYR A 16 -9.26 13.29 12.33
C TYR A 16 -8.88 11.82 12.04
N ASN A 17 -9.60 10.84 12.59
CA ASN A 17 -9.24 9.42 12.47
C ASN A 17 -9.52 8.79 11.09
N ALA A 18 -10.37 9.39 10.24
CA ALA A 18 -10.66 8.82 8.92
C ALA A 18 -9.42 8.77 7.98
N ARG A 19 -8.38 9.60 8.23
CA ARG A 19 -7.20 9.69 7.35
C ARG A 19 -6.04 8.76 7.68
N ARG A 20 -5.93 8.19 8.88
CA ARG A 20 -4.72 7.45 9.31
C ARG A 20 -4.73 5.95 9.02
N GLY A 21 -5.90 5.29 8.98
CA GLY A 21 -5.97 3.84 8.76
C GLY A 21 -5.91 3.37 7.29
N GLY A 22 -6.01 4.29 6.31
CA GLY A 22 -6.23 3.93 4.90
C GLY A 22 -5.00 3.92 4.00
N ARG A 23 -3.82 4.36 4.49
CA ARG A 23 -2.59 4.39 3.68
C ARG A 23 -1.82 3.06 3.71
N TYR A 24 -2.54 1.94 3.74
CA TYR A 24 -1.98 0.68 3.29
C TYR A 24 -1.78 0.75 1.78
N GLY A 25 -0.56 1.14 1.38
CA GLY A 25 0.11 0.44 0.29
C GLY A 25 -0.37 0.67 -1.14
N ARG A 26 -0.75 1.88 -1.56
CA ARG A 26 -0.47 2.32 -2.96
C ARG A 26 0.89 3.01 -3.06
N GLY A 27 1.87 2.47 -2.35
CA GLY A 27 3.26 2.83 -2.54
C GLY A 27 3.66 2.45 -3.96
N ARG A 28 3.84 3.46 -4.80
CA ARG A 28 4.57 3.38 -6.07
C ARG A 28 5.92 2.70 -5.79
N PHE A 29 5.97 1.37 -5.90
CA PHE A 29 7.21 0.61 -5.80
C PHE A 29 7.96 0.76 -7.12
N GLY A 30 8.69 1.87 -7.20
CA GLY A 30 9.80 2.01 -8.13
C GLY A 30 10.76 0.83 -7.94
N ALA A 31 11.14 0.24 -9.06
CA ALA A 31 12.06 -0.86 -9.18
C ALA A 31 13.35 -0.62 -8.37
N GLY A 32 13.47 -1.30 -7.24
CA GLY A 32 14.59 -1.17 -6.33
C GLY A 32 14.60 -2.32 -5.35
N ARG A 33 14.99 -3.50 -5.85
CA ARG A 33 15.31 -4.69 -5.06
C ARG A 33 16.16 -4.31 -3.85
N ARG A 34 15.66 -4.53 -2.63
CA ARG A 34 16.45 -4.85 -1.43
C ARG A 34 15.50 -5.33 -0.33
N GLY A 35 15.52 -6.66 -0.11
CA GLY A 35 15.12 -7.35 1.11
C GLY A 35 13.86 -6.87 1.83
N PHE A 36 12.69 -7.25 1.33
CA PHE A 36 11.43 -7.12 2.08
C PHE A 36 11.38 -8.21 3.16
N ARG A 37 12.14 -8.04 4.24
CA ARG A 37 11.91 -8.77 5.50
C ARG A 37 10.51 -8.39 5.98
N GLY A 38 9.71 -9.41 6.27
CA GLY A 38 8.27 -9.35 6.47
C GLY A 38 7.77 -8.38 7.54
N PRO A 39 6.44 -8.28 7.69
CA PRO A 39 5.78 -7.28 8.52
C PRO A 39 5.97 -7.64 9.99
N ARG A 40 7.15 -7.35 10.54
CA ARG A 40 7.29 -7.17 11.98
C ARG A 40 6.51 -5.90 12.31
N ASN A 41 5.34 -6.07 12.91
CA ASN A 41 4.47 -5.05 13.51
C ASN A 41 5.13 -4.23 14.63
N ASN A 42 6.45 -4.07 14.58
CA ASN A 42 7.13 -3.09 15.39
C ASN A 42 6.78 -1.76 14.75
N TYR A 43 5.79 -1.09 15.33
CA TYR A 43 5.59 0.35 15.27
C TYR A 43 6.91 1.04 15.58
N ARG A 44 7.85 1.05 14.61
CA ARG A 44 8.96 1.97 14.63
C ARG A 44 8.30 3.31 14.40
N PHE A 45 8.00 4.01 15.49
CA PHE A 45 8.04 5.46 15.51
C PHE A 45 9.27 5.82 14.71
N ARG A 46 9.08 6.27 13.46
CA ARG A 46 10.17 6.80 12.67
C ARG A 46 10.54 8.10 13.36
N SER A 47 11.41 7.98 14.38
CA SER A 47 11.93 9.11 15.15
C SER A 47 12.61 10.14 14.25
N SER A 48 12.92 9.79 12.99
CA SER A 48 13.42 10.72 11.98
C SER A 48 12.47 11.88 11.66
N ASN A 49 11.16 11.78 11.99
CA ASN A 49 10.23 12.89 11.85
C ASN A 49 10.05 13.73 13.12
N LYS A 50 10.99 13.64 14.08
CA LYS A 50 11.07 14.56 15.24
C LYS A 50 10.95 16.05 14.88
N LYS A 51 11.31 16.44 13.65
CA LYS A 51 11.18 17.83 13.18
C LYS A 51 9.74 18.28 12.88
N ASN A 52 8.82 17.36 12.60
CA ASN A 52 7.45 17.73 12.23
C ASN A 52 6.49 17.45 13.38
N GLY A 53 6.54 18.36 14.35
CA GLY A 53 5.43 18.68 15.23
C GLY A 53 5.40 17.83 16.50
N GLU A 54 5.67 18.46 17.64
CA GLU A 54 4.64 18.91 18.59
C GLU A 54 3.36 18.06 18.70
N HIS A 55 3.41 16.76 18.41
CA HIS A 55 2.38 15.88 18.91
C HIS A 55 2.45 16.02 20.42
N PHE A 56 1.34 16.30 21.08
CA PHE A 56 1.32 16.53 22.54
C PHE A 56 2.06 15.40 23.29
N LEU A 57 2.07 14.20 22.70
CA LEU A 57 2.80 12.98 23.09
C LEU A 57 4.34 13.03 23.06
N GLY A 58 4.97 14.06 22.48
CA GLY A 58 6.43 14.17 22.34
C GLY A 58 7.23 14.08 23.65
N PRO A 59 6.75 14.65 24.77
CA PRO A 59 7.37 14.54 26.09
C PRO A 59 7.06 13.22 26.83
N PHE A 60 6.20 12.35 26.30
CA PHE A 60 5.71 11.19 27.04
C PHE A 60 6.69 10.01 26.96
N SER A 61 6.71 9.18 28.00
CA SER A 61 7.36 7.87 27.94
C SER A 61 6.71 7.01 26.85
N GLU A 62 7.49 6.10 26.27
CA GLU A 62 6.99 5.21 25.21
C GLU A 62 5.78 4.39 25.65
N ASP A 63 5.65 4.10 26.94
CA ASP A 63 4.56 3.27 27.48
C ASP A 63 3.24 4.03 27.54
N TYR A 64 3.23 5.30 27.97
CA TYR A 64 2.03 6.14 27.88
C TYR A 64 1.57 6.32 26.43
N VAL A 65 2.52 6.47 25.51
CA VAL A 65 2.21 6.56 24.08
C VAL A 65 1.59 5.27 23.56
N LYS A 66 2.12 4.10 23.96
CA LYS A 66 1.55 2.80 23.60
C LYS A 66 0.14 2.64 24.17
N GLU A 67 -0.09 2.98 25.43
CA GLU A 67 -1.42 2.86 26.07
C GLU A 67 -2.45 3.78 25.42
N PHE A 68 -2.10 5.06 25.20
CA PHE A 68 -2.95 6.00 24.48
C PHE A 68 -3.28 5.50 23.06
N LEU A 69 -2.28 4.96 22.35
CA LEU A 69 -2.50 4.37 21.02
C LEU A 69 -3.32 3.08 21.07
N LYS A 70 -3.26 2.29 22.14
CA LYS A 70 -4.12 1.10 22.32
C LYS A 70 -5.59 1.52 22.44
N ILE A 71 -5.88 2.54 23.25
CA ILE A 71 -7.24 3.10 23.40
C ILE A 71 -7.73 3.62 22.04
N ARG A 72 -6.92 4.45 21.38
CA ARG A 72 -7.28 5.09 20.11
C ARG A 72 -7.43 4.13 18.94
N ASN A 73 -6.68 3.03 18.92
CA ASN A 73 -6.75 2.02 17.85
C ASN A 73 -7.75 0.89 18.16
N ASN A 74 -8.50 0.97 19.25
CA ASN A 74 -9.50 -0.03 19.56
C ASN A 74 -10.68 0.09 18.58
N GLU A 75 -10.74 -0.80 17.60
CA GLU A 75 -11.79 -0.79 16.57
C GLU A 75 -13.18 -1.16 17.10
N LYS A 76 -13.27 -1.72 18.32
CA LYS A 76 -14.52 -2.21 18.91
C LYS A 76 -15.29 -1.12 19.66
N LEU A 77 -14.60 -0.10 20.17
CA LEU A 77 -15.25 0.97 20.93
C LEU A 77 -16.02 1.90 19.99
N THR A 78 -17.19 2.33 20.44
CA THR A 78 -17.94 3.40 19.77
C THR A 78 -17.19 4.73 19.88
N LYS A 79 -17.54 5.72 19.06
CA LYS A 79 -16.87 7.04 19.14
C LYS A 79 -17.08 7.70 20.50
N ALA A 80 -18.29 7.57 21.08
CA ALA A 80 -18.60 8.09 22.40
C ALA A 80 -17.76 7.41 23.50
N GLU A 81 -17.66 6.08 23.45
CA GLU A 81 -16.83 5.32 24.39
C GLU A 81 -15.34 5.66 24.25
N LEU A 82 -14.85 5.84 23.01
CA LEU A 82 -13.46 6.19 22.75
C LEU A 82 -13.13 7.58 23.29
N LYS A 83 -14.04 8.56 23.13
CA LYS A 83 -13.90 9.90 23.75
C LYS A 83 -13.82 9.78 25.28
N LYS A 84 -14.75 9.06 25.90
CA LYS A 84 -14.76 8.85 27.36
C LYS A 84 -13.48 8.15 27.84
N ALA A 85 -13.02 7.12 27.12
CA ALA A 85 -11.80 6.40 27.46
C ALA A 85 -10.55 7.29 27.32
N GLU A 86 -10.50 8.16 26.30
CA GLU A 86 -9.42 9.15 26.16
C GLU A 86 -9.47 10.18 27.30
N GLU A 87 -10.65 10.71 27.66
CA GLU A 87 -10.82 11.64 28.76
C GLU A 87 -10.45 11.04 30.12
N GLU A 88 -10.89 9.81 30.41
CA GLU A 88 -10.53 9.08 31.62
C GLU A 88 -9.04 8.78 31.69
N PHE A 89 -8.42 8.43 30.56
CA PHE A 89 -6.98 8.22 30.49
C PHE A 89 -6.21 9.51 30.78
N ILE A 90 -6.61 10.63 30.18
CA ILE A 90 -5.95 11.93 30.37
C ILE A 90 -6.20 12.49 31.77
N ALA A 91 -7.38 12.27 32.36
CA ALA A 91 -7.68 12.70 33.73
C ALA A 91 -6.78 12.04 34.79
N LYS A 92 -6.21 10.86 34.51
CA LYS A 92 -5.24 10.18 35.38
C LYS A 92 -3.81 10.70 35.24
N GLN A 93 -3.52 11.47 34.19
CA GLN A 93 -2.18 11.98 33.93
C GLN A 93 -1.89 13.27 34.72
N PRO A 94 -0.60 13.62 34.93
CA PRO A 94 -0.17 14.89 35.50
C PRO A 94 -0.80 16.13 34.84
N THR A 95 -0.93 17.23 35.60
CA THR A 95 -1.56 18.49 35.14
C THR A 95 -0.93 19.06 33.86
N GLU A 96 0.40 19.02 33.74
CA GLU A 96 1.12 19.46 32.54
C GLU A 96 0.66 18.72 31.27
N ILE A 97 0.33 17.43 31.40
CA ILE A 97 -0.16 16.61 30.29
C ILE A 97 -1.59 16.99 29.94
N GLN A 98 -2.44 17.19 30.95
CA GLN A 98 -3.82 17.61 30.74
C GLN A 98 -3.88 18.95 30.01
N GLU A 99 -3.00 19.90 30.34
CA GLU A 99 -2.91 21.19 29.64
C GLU A 99 -2.44 21.06 28.18
N LYS A 100 -1.41 20.26 27.92
CA LYS A 100 -0.95 19.98 26.55
C LYS A 100 -2.03 19.30 25.72
N TYR A 101 -2.79 18.39 26.32
CA TYR A 101 -3.91 17.75 25.66
C TYR A 101 -5.04 18.75 25.36
N LYS A 102 -5.41 19.63 26.31
CA LYS A 102 -6.38 20.71 26.05
C LYS A 102 -6.00 21.58 24.85
N LYS A 103 -4.74 22.05 24.80
CA LYS A 103 -4.22 22.82 23.65
C LYS A 103 -4.30 22.03 22.34
N PHE A 104 -4.01 20.73 22.39
CA PHE A 104 -4.12 19.85 21.23
C PHE A 104 -5.58 19.68 20.75
N ILE A 105 -6.54 19.56 21.66
CA ILE A 105 -7.97 19.52 21.31
C ILE A 105 -8.41 20.86 20.71
N GLU A 106 -7.98 21.98 21.28
CA GLU A 106 -8.28 23.33 20.75
C GLU A 106 -7.72 23.52 19.33
N ASP A 107 -6.46 23.17 19.08
CA ASP A 107 -5.84 23.22 17.74
C ASP A 107 -6.55 22.29 16.74
N LEU A 108 -7.00 21.11 17.19
CA LEU A 108 -7.78 20.20 16.35
C LEU A 108 -9.18 20.72 16.04
N ASN A 109 -9.85 21.35 17.01
CA ASN A 109 -11.15 21.98 16.80
C ASN A 109 -11.02 23.17 15.83
N GLN A 110 -9.97 23.98 15.95
CA GLN A 110 -9.70 25.09 15.01
C GLN A 110 -9.45 24.58 13.59
N LYS A 111 -8.57 23.57 13.41
CA LYS A 111 -8.35 22.94 12.09
C LYS A 111 -9.62 22.34 11.51
N ARG A 112 -10.53 21.87 12.37
CA ARG A 112 -11.81 21.31 11.96
C ARG A 112 -12.75 22.41 11.47
N THR A 113 -12.92 23.51 12.19
CA THR A 113 -13.79 24.63 11.76
C THR A 113 -13.30 25.23 10.44
N GLU A 114 -11.99 25.37 10.26
CA GLU A 114 -11.39 25.76 8.97
C GLU A 114 -11.74 24.77 7.85
N PHE A 115 -11.61 23.47 8.13
CA PHE A 115 -11.92 22.43 7.15
C PHE A 115 -13.42 22.38 6.81
N GLU A 116 -14.30 22.54 7.79
CA GLU A 116 -15.75 22.63 7.60
C GLU A 116 -16.12 23.86 6.76
N GLY A 117 -15.51 25.01 7.02
CA GLY A 117 -15.68 26.22 6.20
C GLY A 117 -15.29 26.00 4.73
N THR A 118 -14.15 25.35 4.47
CA THR A 118 -13.76 25.01 3.08
C THR A 118 -14.69 23.98 2.43
N ARG A 119 -15.27 23.06 3.22
CA ARG A 119 -16.22 22.07 2.71
C ARG A 119 -17.58 22.68 2.37
N LEU A 120 -18.07 23.63 3.17
CA LEU A 120 -19.32 24.33 2.90
C LEU A 120 -19.27 25.09 1.58
N LYS A 121 -18.16 25.81 1.30
CA LYS A 121 -17.97 26.48 0.01
C LYS A 121 -18.07 25.53 -1.18
N LYS A 122 -17.41 24.37 -1.07
CA LYS A 122 -17.45 23.34 -2.13
C LYS A 122 -18.76 22.55 -2.18
N TYR A 123 -19.52 22.53 -1.09
CA TYR A 123 -20.83 21.88 -1.04
C TYR A 123 -21.82 22.63 -1.93
N GLU A 124 -21.74 23.96 -1.99
CA GLU A 124 -22.60 24.77 -2.87
C GLU A 124 -22.43 24.41 -4.36
N GLU A 125 -21.19 24.08 -4.77
CA GLU A 125 -20.81 23.69 -6.15
C GLU A 125 -21.28 22.28 -6.56
N LEU A 126 -21.80 21.47 -5.63
CA LEU A 126 -22.22 20.10 -5.92
C LEU A 126 -23.57 20.03 -6.66
N SER A 127 -23.72 18.97 -7.47
CA SER A 127 -25.00 18.54 -8.01
C SER A 127 -26.01 18.19 -6.89
N PRO A 128 -27.34 18.28 -7.12
CA PRO A 128 -28.36 17.96 -6.11
C PRO A 128 -28.25 16.54 -5.54
N GLU A 129 -27.88 15.56 -6.38
CA GLU A 129 -27.68 14.17 -5.93
C GLU A 129 -26.42 14.02 -5.07
N ALA A 130 -25.33 14.69 -5.45
CA ALA A 130 -24.12 14.72 -4.65
C ALA A 130 -24.33 15.42 -3.29
N LYS A 131 -25.19 16.45 -3.22
CA LYS A 131 -25.58 17.10 -1.96
C LYS A 131 -26.29 16.14 -1.02
N LYS A 132 -27.29 15.39 -1.51
CA LYS A 132 -27.99 14.36 -0.72
C LYS A 132 -27.00 13.31 -0.18
N LEU A 133 -26.14 12.78 -1.04
CA LEU A 133 -25.14 11.79 -0.63
C LEU A 133 -24.11 12.36 0.36
N PHE A 134 -23.73 13.62 0.21
CA PHE A 134 -22.88 14.33 1.17
C PHE A 134 -23.54 14.43 2.55
N ASP A 135 -24.81 14.81 2.60
CA ASP A 135 -25.57 14.96 3.84
C ASP A 135 -25.74 13.62 4.56
N GLU A 136 -26.04 12.54 3.83
CA GLU A 136 -26.07 11.17 4.38
C GLU A 136 -24.72 10.77 4.99
N VAL A 137 -23.61 11.06 4.30
CA VAL A 137 -22.26 10.79 4.80
C VAL A 137 -21.96 11.62 6.05
N GLU A 138 -22.37 12.89 6.11
CA GLU A 138 -22.20 13.72 7.30
C GLU A 138 -23.06 13.26 8.48
N ASN A 139 -24.27 12.79 8.23
CA ASN A 139 -25.14 12.23 9.25
C ASN A 139 -24.51 10.96 9.87
N ILE A 140 -23.97 10.05 9.05
CA ILE A 140 -23.24 8.87 9.54
C ILE A 140 -21.99 9.26 10.34
N LYS A 141 -21.29 10.34 9.96
CA LYS A 141 -20.15 10.83 10.74
C LYS A 141 -20.57 11.40 12.10
N LYS A 142 -21.74 12.05 12.17
CA LYS A 142 -22.30 12.63 13.39
C LYS A 142 -22.80 11.57 14.38
N GLU A 143 -23.20 10.38 13.91
CA GLU A 143 -23.57 9.25 14.77
C GLU A 143 -22.40 8.88 15.72
N GLU A 144 -22.62 9.02 17.03
CA GLU A 144 -21.62 8.71 18.07
C GLU A 144 -21.70 7.26 18.57
N ASN A 145 -22.84 6.60 18.32
CA ASN A 145 -23.15 5.24 18.76
C ASN A 145 -22.53 4.13 17.87
N ILE A 146 -21.78 4.51 16.84
CA ILE A 146 -21.11 3.55 15.94
C ILE A 146 -19.59 3.64 16.10
N SER A 147 -18.90 2.52 15.88
CA SER A 147 -17.45 2.50 15.81
C SER A 147 -16.93 3.17 14.54
N PHE A 148 -15.67 3.62 14.55
CA PHE A 148 -15.02 4.15 13.33
C PHE A 148 -14.91 3.12 12.20
N LYS A 149 -14.98 1.82 12.51
CA LYS A 149 -14.98 0.75 11.51
C LYS A 149 -16.34 0.65 10.84
N GLU A 150 -17.41 0.67 11.62
CA GLU A 150 -18.78 0.67 11.11
C GLU A 150 -19.08 1.94 10.31
N GLU A 151 -18.65 3.12 10.79
CA GLU A 151 -18.77 4.38 10.05
C GLU A 151 -18.16 4.24 8.64
N ARG A 152 -16.92 3.74 8.56
CA ARG A 152 -16.24 3.52 7.27
C ARG A 152 -16.96 2.53 6.38
N ASN A 153 -17.53 1.45 6.95
CA ASN A 153 -18.27 0.46 6.19
C ASN A 153 -19.60 1.02 5.69
N LYS A 154 -20.36 1.76 6.52
CA LYS A 154 -21.59 2.45 6.12
C LYS A 154 -21.31 3.44 4.98
N ILE A 155 -20.30 4.31 5.14
CA ILE A 155 -19.91 5.27 4.10
C ILE A 155 -19.47 4.56 2.82
N ARG A 156 -18.66 3.49 2.92
CA ARG A 156 -18.25 2.72 1.74
C ARG A 156 -19.46 2.12 1.03
N ASN A 157 -20.40 1.53 1.76
CA ASN A 157 -21.58 0.90 1.18
C ASN A 157 -22.48 1.94 0.49
N LEU A 158 -22.64 3.14 1.06
CA LEU A 158 -23.32 4.25 0.40
C LEU A 158 -22.62 4.67 -0.89
N LEU A 159 -21.31 4.90 -0.85
CA LEU A 159 -20.54 5.30 -2.04
C LEU A 159 -20.53 4.23 -3.14
N VAL A 160 -20.60 2.94 -2.79
CA VAL A 160 -20.66 1.86 -3.79
C VAL A 160 -21.98 1.86 -4.56
N LYS A 161 -23.08 2.24 -3.92
CA LYS A 161 -24.41 2.31 -4.54
C LYS A 161 -24.63 3.55 -5.40
N ALA A 162 -23.87 4.62 -5.17
CA ALA A 162 -23.97 5.85 -5.92
C ALA A 162 -23.25 5.77 -7.27
N ASP A 163 -23.72 6.57 -8.24
CA ASP A 163 -23.14 6.67 -9.56
C ASP A 163 -21.71 7.22 -9.55
N ASP A 164 -20.93 6.84 -10.57
CA ASP A 164 -19.51 7.18 -10.67
C ASP A 164 -19.25 8.68 -10.76
N ASP A 165 -20.12 9.42 -11.43
CA ASP A 165 -19.99 10.88 -11.57
C ASP A 165 -20.19 11.59 -10.23
N VAL A 166 -21.23 11.19 -9.48
CA VAL A 166 -21.50 11.68 -8.12
C VAL A 166 -20.33 11.37 -7.18
N ARG A 167 -19.76 10.16 -7.26
CA ARG A 167 -18.55 9.79 -6.50
C ARG A 167 -17.37 10.69 -6.85
N ASN A 168 -17.18 10.99 -8.13
CA ASN A 168 -16.07 11.80 -8.61
C ASN A 168 -16.20 13.26 -8.16
N GLU A 169 -17.41 13.81 -8.15
CA GLU A 169 -17.70 15.14 -7.57
C GLU A 169 -17.35 15.18 -6.07
N LEU A 170 -17.87 14.25 -5.27
CA LEU A 170 -17.55 14.16 -3.84
C LEU A 170 -16.05 13.98 -3.57
N ARG A 171 -15.35 13.28 -4.47
CA ARG A 171 -13.90 13.10 -4.38
C ARG A 171 -13.16 14.43 -4.56
N LYS A 172 -13.61 15.34 -5.43
CA LYS A 172 -13.00 16.67 -5.62
C LYS A 172 -13.08 17.53 -4.36
N ILE A 173 -14.12 17.35 -3.55
CA ILE A 173 -14.27 18.03 -2.24
C ILE A 173 -13.32 17.44 -1.21
N ASN A 174 -13.30 16.10 -1.10
CA ASN A 174 -12.56 15.39 -0.07
C ASN A 174 -11.05 15.35 -0.33
N VAL A 175 -10.61 15.54 -1.57
CA VAL A 175 -9.26 15.99 -1.84
C VAL A 175 -9.22 17.39 -1.25
N THR A 176 -8.84 17.47 0.05
CA THR A 176 -8.21 18.68 0.60
C THR A 176 -7.36 19.18 -0.52
N GLU A 177 -7.55 20.46 -0.91
CA GLU A 177 -6.49 21.18 -1.57
C GLU A 177 -5.26 20.69 -0.87
N LYS A 178 -4.47 19.88 -1.58
CA LYS A 178 -3.22 19.45 -1.03
C LYS A 178 -2.58 20.80 -0.95
N GLN A 179 -2.66 21.48 0.21
CA GLN A 179 -1.90 22.66 0.55
C GLN A 179 -0.56 22.30 -0.02
N GLY A 180 -0.27 22.92 -1.18
CA GLY A 180 0.60 22.33 -2.18
C GLY A 180 1.76 21.81 -1.39
N ARG A 181 1.95 20.49 -1.28
CA ARG A 181 3.23 20.00 -0.74
C ARG A 181 4.20 20.63 -1.71
N PRO A 182 4.89 21.73 -1.36
CA PRO A 182 5.08 22.89 -2.24
C PRO A 182 5.71 22.43 -3.53
N ALA A 183 4.86 22.07 -4.51
CA ALA A 183 5.10 21.02 -5.51
C ALA A 183 6.36 20.15 -5.29
N ARG A 184 6.63 19.64 -4.06
CA ARG A 184 8.00 19.57 -3.46
C ARG A 184 8.99 19.96 -4.52
N VAL A 185 9.22 21.28 -4.76
CA VAL A 185 10.11 21.78 -5.81
C VAL A 185 11.28 20.88 -5.67
N SER A 186 11.31 19.88 -6.52
CA SER A 186 12.35 18.91 -6.48
C SER A 186 13.40 19.82 -7.04
N GLU A 187 14.24 20.38 -6.15
CA GLU A 187 15.51 21.00 -6.50
C GLU A 187 15.89 20.28 -7.78
N PRO A 188 15.83 20.98 -8.93
CA PRO A 188 15.73 20.37 -10.25
C PRO A 188 16.71 19.24 -10.20
N LYS A 189 16.20 17.99 -10.08
CA LYS A 189 17.02 16.87 -9.59
C LYS A 189 18.23 16.92 -10.48
N SER A 190 19.35 17.37 -9.94
CA SER A 190 20.45 17.91 -10.75
C SER A 190 20.65 16.95 -11.90
N GLY A 191 20.61 17.47 -13.14
CA GLY A 191 20.23 16.81 -14.41
C GLY A 191 20.87 15.46 -14.79
N LYS A 192 21.53 14.77 -13.86
CA LYS A 192 21.99 13.38 -13.93
C LYS A 192 20.86 12.33 -13.94
N GLY A 193 19.59 12.72 -13.85
CA GLY A 193 18.45 11.80 -13.88
C GLY A 193 18.22 11.10 -15.23
N ASN A 194 18.45 11.80 -16.34
CA ASN A 194 18.25 11.21 -17.68
C ASN A 194 19.47 10.45 -18.20
N LYS A 195 20.70 10.94 -17.95
CA LYS A 195 21.92 10.20 -18.30
C LYS A 195 21.95 8.83 -17.65
N ARG A 196 21.53 8.70 -16.39
CA ARG A 196 21.50 7.39 -15.72
C ARG A 196 20.47 6.40 -16.30
N SER A 197 19.49 6.88 -17.07
CA SER A 197 18.55 5.99 -17.77
C SER A 197 19.12 5.50 -19.10
N GLN A 198 19.90 6.34 -19.80
CA GLN A 198 20.63 5.96 -21.01
C GLN A 198 21.86 5.10 -20.67
N GLU A 199 22.70 5.50 -19.71
CA GLU A 199 23.83 4.70 -19.20
C GLU A 199 23.37 3.34 -18.65
N LYS A 200 22.16 3.24 -18.08
CA LYS A 200 21.60 1.95 -17.66
C LYS A 200 21.13 1.09 -18.82
N ARG A 201 20.74 1.69 -19.95
CA ARG A 201 20.35 0.97 -21.17
C ARG A 201 21.59 0.52 -21.95
N GLU A 202 22.65 1.32 -21.98
CA GLU A 202 23.94 0.92 -22.56
C GLU A 202 24.53 -0.29 -21.84
N LYS A 203 24.43 -0.35 -20.50
CA LYS A 203 24.87 -1.51 -19.70
C LYS A 203 24.04 -2.80 -19.88
N THR A 204 23.04 -2.84 -20.76
CA THR A 204 22.18 -4.04 -20.85
C THR A 204 22.78 -5.15 -21.71
N PHE A 205 23.68 -4.81 -22.65
CA PHE A 205 24.26 -5.78 -23.59
C PHE A 205 25.76 -5.57 -23.68
N SER A 206 26.52 -6.43 -23.00
CA SER A 206 28.00 -6.37 -22.97
C SER A 206 28.63 -6.45 -24.36
N PHE A 207 27.99 -7.13 -25.32
CA PHE A 207 28.49 -7.24 -26.70
C PHE A 207 28.30 -5.96 -27.54
N LEU A 208 27.59 -4.95 -27.04
CA LEU A 208 27.45 -3.65 -27.69
C LEU A 208 28.49 -2.63 -27.21
N GLU A 209 29.29 -2.96 -26.20
CA GLU A 209 30.31 -2.05 -25.68
C GLU A 209 31.41 -1.83 -26.73
N GLY A 210 31.64 -0.57 -27.10
CA GLY A 210 32.67 -0.17 -28.07
C GLY A 210 32.22 -0.14 -29.54
N LEU A 211 30.96 -0.47 -29.86
CA LEU A 211 30.43 -0.32 -31.22
C LEU A 211 30.01 1.13 -31.51
N ASP A 212 30.09 1.50 -32.78
CA ASP A 212 29.54 2.77 -33.27
C ASP A 212 28.04 2.88 -32.99
N GLN A 213 27.59 4.09 -32.71
CA GLN A 213 26.19 4.36 -32.35
C GLN A 213 25.20 3.90 -33.43
N GLU A 214 25.57 4.01 -34.71
CA GLU A 214 24.74 3.54 -35.84
C GLU A 214 24.49 2.02 -35.79
N LYS A 215 25.52 1.24 -35.48
CA LYS A 215 25.41 -0.23 -35.35
C LYS A 215 24.56 -0.62 -34.14
N ILE A 216 24.69 0.12 -33.03
CA ILE A 216 23.86 -0.06 -31.84
C ILE A 216 22.40 0.22 -32.16
N ASP A 217 22.11 1.31 -32.87
CA ASP A 217 20.76 1.69 -33.24
C ASP A 217 20.14 0.72 -34.26
N GLU A 218 20.93 0.19 -35.20
CA GLU A 218 20.51 -0.89 -36.11
C GLU A 218 20.06 -2.14 -35.33
N TYR A 219 20.87 -2.61 -34.38
CA TYR A 219 20.50 -3.76 -33.54
C TYR A 219 19.24 -3.48 -32.70
N LEU A 220 19.12 -2.29 -32.13
CA LEU A 220 17.94 -1.91 -31.35
C LEU A 220 16.69 -1.75 -32.23
N ALA A 221 16.84 -1.33 -33.49
CA ALA A 221 15.75 -1.23 -34.45
C ALA A 221 15.14 -2.59 -34.76
N ILE A 222 15.96 -3.65 -34.91
CA ILE A 222 15.48 -5.03 -35.11
C ILE A 222 14.45 -5.41 -34.04
N ARG A 223 14.71 -5.10 -32.76
CA ARG A 223 13.76 -5.39 -31.67
C ARG A 223 12.55 -4.46 -31.60
N LYS A 224 12.72 -3.20 -32.03
CA LYS A 224 11.65 -2.19 -31.95
C LYS A 224 10.63 -2.37 -33.06
N GLU A 225 11.09 -2.69 -34.27
CA GLU A 225 10.27 -2.81 -35.47
C GLU A 225 9.61 -4.19 -35.55
N ASN A 226 10.32 -5.25 -35.16
CA ASN A 226 9.81 -6.63 -35.27
C ASN A 226 9.10 -7.13 -34.00
N LYS A 227 8.31 -6.28 -33.34
CA LYS A 227 7.57 -6.68 -32.11
C LYS A 227 6.49 -7.72 -32.35
N SER A 228 5.98 -7.81 -33.57
CA SER A 228 4.96 -8.76 -34.00
C SER A 228 5.53 -10.13 -34.38
N LEU A 229 6.82 -10.21 -34.73
CA LEU A 229 7.42 -11.45 -35.19
C LEU A 229 7.64 -12.44 -34.03
N PRO A 230 7.57 -13.77 -34.31
CA PRO A 230 7.97 -14.79 -33.38
C PRO A 230 9.41 -14.58 -32.87
N LYS A 231 9.66 -14.86 -31.59
CA LYS A 231 11.00 -14.70 -30.97
C LYS A 231 12.10 -15.47 -31.70
N LYS A 232 11.77 -16.61 -32.33
CA LYS A 232 12.73 -17.39 -33.12
C LYS A 232 13.23 -16.60 -34.34
N GLU A 233 12.33 -15.90 -35.03
CA GLU A 233 12.66 -15.10 -36.20
C GLU A 233 13.43 -13.84 -35.80
N VAL A 234 13.02 -13.15 -34.74
CA VAL A 234 13.77 -12.00 -34.20
C VAL A 234 15.19 -12.41 -33.80
N ASN A 235 15.36 -13.55 -33.12
CA ASN A 235 16.68 -14.08 -32.79
C ASN A 235 17.51 -14.43 -34.04
N ALA A 236 16.88 -14.92 -35.11
CA ALA A 236 17.55 -15.19 -36.37
C ALA A 236 18.00 -13.89 -37.08
N LEU A 237 17.20 -12.82 -37.01
CA LEU A 237 17.59 -11.50 -37.49
C LEU A 237 18.76 -10.92 -36.68
N GLU A 238 18.72 -11.07 -35.35
CA GLU A 238 19.84 -10.67 -34.46
C GLU A 238 21.12 -11.47 -34.77
N ALA A 239 21.02 -12.77 -35.02
CA ALA A 239 22.16 -13.60 -35.40
C ALA A 239 22.73 -13.23 -36.78
N LYS A 240 21.86 -12.92 -37.75
CA LYS A 240 22.29 -12.39 -39.06
C LYS A 240 23.01 -11.05 -38.90
N TRP A 241 22.49 -10.16 -38.06
CA TRP A 241 23.17 -8.89 -37.76
C TRP A 241 24.54 -9.12 -37.13
N ALA A 242 24.63 -9.99 -36.10
CA ALA A 242 25.89 -10.31 -35.44
C ALA A 242 26.93 -10.93 -36.39
N SER A 243 26.50 -11.73 -37.37
CA SER A 243 27.38 -12.34 -38.37
C SER A 243 28.01 -11.36 -39.36
N LYS A 244 27.45 -10.14 -39.48
CA LYS A 244 28.01 -9.06 -40.29
C LYS A 244 29.07 -8.23 -39.54
N GLN A 245 29.16 -8.40 -38.22
CA GLN A 245 30.10 -7.67 -37.36
C GLN A 245 31.42 -8.43 -37.20
N ASP A 246 32.41 -7.79 -36.57
CA ASP A 246 33.71 -8.37 -36.30
C ASP A 246 33.63 -9.64 -35.44
N GLU A 247 34.63 -10.53 -35.56
CA GLU A 247 34.66 -11.81 -34.85
C GLU A 247 34.54 -11.66 -33.32
N ALA A 248 35.11 -10.58 -32.75
CA ALA A 248 34.99 -10.28 -31.33
C ALA A 248 33.54 -10.02 -30.90
N VAL A 249 32.79 -9.25 -31.71
CA VAL A 249 31.37 -8.92 -31.45
C VAL A 249 30.52 -10.17 -31.60
N LYS A 250 30.78 -10.98 -32.63
CA LYS A 250 30.10 -12.25 -32.88
C LYS A 250 30.27 -13.20 -31.69
N LYS A 251 31.50 -13.38 -31.20
CA LYS A 251 31.79 -14.21 -30.02
C LYS A 251 31.09 -13.72 -28.75
N ASN A 252 31.12 -12.41 -28.49
CA ASN A 252 30.44 -11.81 -27.34
C ASN A 252 28.90 -11.96 -27.44
N PHE A 253 28.35 -11.88 -28.65
CA PHE A 253 26.92 -12.11 -28.90
C PHE A 253 26.53 -13.57 -28.65
N GLU A 254 27.33 -14.54 -29.14
CA GLU A 254 27.12 -15.96 -28.91
C GLU A 254 27.14 -16.28 -27.39
N GLU A 255 28.14 -15.78 -26.65
CA GLU A 255 28.22 -15.94 -25.20
C GLU A 255 26.99 -15.32 -24.49
N TYR A 256 26.52 -14.15 -24.96
CA TYR A 256 25.31 -13.53 -24.45
C TYR A 256 24.07 -14.41 -24.68
N VAL A 257 23.92 -14.98 -25.88
CA VAL A 257 22.78 -15.88 -26.21
C VAL A 257 22.80 -17.10 -25.31
N GLU A 258 23.96 -17.77 -25.17
CA GLU A 258 24.13 -18.92 -24.28
C GLU A 258 23.79 -18.58 -22.82
N ASN A 259 24.28 -17.43 -22.33
CA ASN A 259 23.98 -16.96 -20.98
C ASN A 259 22.49 -16.69 -20.75
N VAL A 260 21.80 -16.13 -21.76
CA VAL A 260 20.36 -15.92 -21.72
C VAL A 260 19.61 -17.25 -21.71
N GLU A 261 20.03 -18.22 -22.51
CA GLU A 261 19.43 -19.56 -22.53
C GLU A 261 19.64 -20.31 -21.21
N LYS A 262 20.85 -20.26 -20.65
CA LYS A 262 21.16 -20.81 -19.32
C LYS A 262 20.25 -20.20 -18.25
N LYS A 263 20.10 -18.87 -18.24
CA LYS A 263 19.18 -18.18 -17.30
C LYS A 263 17.71 -18.57 -17.52
N LYS A 264 17.28 -18.79 -18.77
CA LYS A 264 15.92 -19.29 -19.07
C LYS A 264 15.73 -20.70 -18.52
N LYS A 265 16.68 -21.62 -18.75
CA LYS A 265 16.65 -23.00 -18.23
C LYS A 265 16.60 -23.00 -16.69
N GLN A 266 17.52 -22.29 -16.04
CA GLN A 266 17.52 -22.13 -14.58
C GLN A 266 16.21 -21.58 -14.01
N ARG A 267 15.61 -20.61 -14.70
CA ARG A 267 14.31 -20.06 -14.29
C ARG A 267 13.18 -21.09 -14.45
N LEU A 268 13.20 -21.87 -15.52
CA LEU A 268 12.22 -22.95 -15.72
C LEU A 268 12.39 -24.04 -14.66
N GLU A 269 13.62 -24.44 -14.32
CA GLU A 269 13.91 -25.39 -13.25
C GLU A 269 13.46 -24.87 -11.89
N SER A 270 13.78 -23.61 -11.55
CA SER A 270 13.30 -22.97 -10.32
C SER A 270 11.77 -22.88 -10.27
N ASN A 271 11.12 -22.64 -11.41
CA ASN A 271 9.67 -22.63 -11.50
C ASN A 271 9.09 -24.03 -11.30
N ARG A 272 9.67 -25.07 -11.93
CA ARG A 272 9.29 -26.48 -11.73
C ARG A 272 9.41 -26.86 -10.26
N ALA A 273 10.56 -26.60 -9.62
CA ALA A 273 10.75 -26.86 -8.20
C ALA A 273 9.75 -26.10 -7.31
N THR A 274 9.30 -24.91 -7.71
CA THR A 274 8.25 -24.17 -6.99
C THR A 274 6.87 -24.81 -7.17
N ILE A 275 6.57 -25.31 -8.37
CA ILE A 275 5.35 -26.05 -8.68
C ILE A 275 5.32 -27.37 -7.90
N ASP A 276 6.41 -28.13 -7.90
CA ASP A 276 6.53 -29.41 -7.17
C ASP A 276 6.32 -29.22 -5.66
N LYS A 277 6.91 -28.16 -5.08
CA LYS A 277 6.64 -27.77 -3.68
C LYS A 277 5.16 -27.47 -3.44
N LEU A 278 4.51 -26.80 -4.39
CA LEU A 278 3.09 -26.47 -4.29
C LEU A 278 2.23 -27.73 -4.34
N VAL A 279 2.52 -28.65 -5.26
CA VAL A 279 1.84 -29.94 -5.39
C VAL A 279 2.00 -30.76 -4.11
N ASN A 280 3.21 -30.85 -3.57
CA ASN A 280 3.45 -31.54 -2.30
C ASN A 280 2.67 -30.90 -1.16
N GLN A 281 2.62 -29.57 -1.08
CA GLN A 281 1.80 -28.88 -0.07
C GLN A 281 0.32 -29.18 -0.24
N LEU A 282 -0.21 -29.15 -1.46
CA LEU A 282 -1.60 -29.53 -1.74
C LEU A 282 -1.90 -30.98 -1.32
N ASN A 283 -1.01 -31.92 -1.64
CA ASN A 283 -1.16 -33.31 -1.19
C ASN A 283 -1.15 -33.42 0.34
N THR A 284 -0.28 -32.69 1.04
CA THR A 284 -0.31 -32.68 2.52
C THR A 284 -1.61 -32.10 3.06
N TYR A 285 -2.23 -31.14 2.38
CA TYR A 285 -3.53 -30.60 2.78
C TYR A 285 -4.67 -31.59 2.53
N ILE A 286 -4.66 -32.27 1.39
CA ILE A 286 -5.62 -33.34 1.07
C ILE A 286 -5.57 -34.43 2.15
N ASN A 287 -4.38 -34.93 2.47
CA ASN A 287 -4.21 -35.97 3.49
C ASN A 287 -4.68 -35.52 4.88
N LYS A 288 -4.49 -34.23 5.23
CA LYS A 288 -5.01 -33.68 6.50
C LYS A 288 -6.54 -33.62 6.52
N LEU A 289 -7.15 -33.24 5.40
CA LEU A 289 -8.62 -33.21 5.29
C LEU A 289 -9.20 -34.62 5.33
N GLU A 290 -8.54 -35.59 4.69
CA GLU A 290 -8.93 -37.00 4.77
C GLU A 290 -8.82 -37.53 6.20
N ALA A 291 -7.72 -37.25 6.90
CA ALA A 291 -7.55 -37.64 8.30
C ALA A 291 -8.64 -37.03 9.20
N LEU A 292 -8.95 -35.74 9.04
CA LEU A 292 -9.99 -35.08 9.84
C LEU A 292 -11.39 -35.65 9.59
N LYS A 293 -11.71 -36.00 8.34
CA LYS A 293 -13.03 -36.56 8.00
C LYS A 293 -13.21 -38.01 8.44
N LEU A 294 -12.11 -38.73 8.62
CA LEU A 294 -12.11 -40.15 9.02
C LEU A 294 -11.92 -40.33 10.53
N ASP A 295 -11.60 -39.27 11.27
CA ASP A 295 -11.36 -39.34 12.71
C ASP A 295 -12.69 -39.37 13.50
N PRO A 296 -13.08 -40.51 14.08
CA PRO A 296 -14.36 -40.66 14.79
C PRO A 296 -14.42 -39.85 16.10
N ASP A 297 -13.28 -39.43 16.65
CA ASP A 297 -13.21 -38.74 17.94
C ASP A 297 -13.35 -37.21 17.80
N THR A 298 -13.32 -36.69 16.57
CA THR A 298 -13.43 -35.26 16.32
C THR A 298 -14.88 -34.78 16.35
N THR A 299 -15.12 -33.67 17.06
CA THR A 299 -16.42 -32.99 17.01
C THR A 299 -16.52 -32.15 15.72
N TYR A 300 -17.73 -32.01 15.19
CA TYR A 300 -18.00 -31.23 13.97
C TYR A 300 -17.51 -29.77 14.06
N GLU A 301 -17.58 -29.16 15.25
CA GLU A 301 -17.09 -27.79 15.45
C GLU A 301 -15.55 -27.71 15.32
N ASN A 302 -14.83 -28.69 15.90
CA ASN A 302 -13.38 -28.76 15.78
C ASN A 302 -12.97 -29.06 14.34
N GLU A 303 -13.63 -30.01 13.68
CA GLU A 303 -13.42 -30.32 12.26
C GLU A 303 -13.56 -29.06 11.39
N LEU A 304 -14.66 -28.31 11.53
CA LEU A 304 -14.90 -27.10 10.75
C LEU A 304 -13.84 -26.02 10.99
N LYS A 305 -13.38 -25.87 12.23
CA LYS A 305 -12.34 -24.90 12.59
C LYS A 305 -10.99 -25.27 11.96
N GLU A 306 -10.62 -26.55 11.99
CA GLU A 306 -9.39 -27.04 11.39
C GLU A 306 -9.42 -26.96 9.86
N ILE A 307 -10.55 -27.31 9.23
CA ILE A 307 -10.75 -27.16 7.79
C ILE A 307 -10.53 -25.70 7.37
N LYS A 308 -11.11 -24.74 8.09
CA LYS A 308 -10.93 -23.30 7.80
C LYS A 308 -9.47 -22.86 7.92
N GLU A 309 -8.74 -23.35 8.91
CA GLU A 309 -7.32 -23.03 9.07
C GLU A 309 -6.49 -23.63 7.93
N VAL A 310 -6.73 -24.90 7.56
CA VAL A 310 -6.08 -25.56 6.43
C VAL A 310 -6.37 -24.81 5.12
N GLU A 311 -7.62 -24.43 4.87
CA GLU A 311 -8.02 -23.63 3.71
C GLU A 311 -7.27 -22.29 3.67
N TYR A 312 -7.25 -21.57 4.79
CA TYR A 312 -6.54 -20.28 4.90
C TYR A 312 -5.05 -20.42 4.59
N GLN A 313 -4.37 -21.42 5.17
CA GLN A 313 -2.95 -21.68 4.92
C GLN A 313 -2.70 -22.06 3.45
N THR A 314 -3.61 -22.83 2.85
CA THR A 314 -3.54 -23.22 1.43
C THR A 314 -3.63 -22.01 0.52
N ILE A 315 -4.66 -21.16 0.69
CA ILE A 315 -4.84 -19.92 -0.09
C ILE A 315 -3.64 -19.00 0.07
N ARG A 316 -3.12 -18.85 1.30
CA ARG A 316 -1.95 -18.03 1.58
C ARG A 316 -0.72 -18.54 0.85
N THR A 317 -0.49 -19.85 0.87
CA THR A 317 0.64 -20.51 0.21
C THR A 317 0.56 -20.37 -1.31
N LEU A 318 -0.61 -20.65 -1.90
CA LEU A 318 -0.90 -20.42 -3.32
C LEU A 318 -0.63 -18.98 -3.73
N ARG A 319 -1.03 -18.01 -2.91
CA ARG A 319 -0.77 -16.59 -3.17
C ARG A 319 0.73 -16.26 -3.15
N TYR A 320 1.54 -16.87 -2.29
CA TYR A 320 2.97 -16.62 -2.28
C TYR A 320 3.70 -17.29 -3.44
N SER A 321 3.36 -18.53 -3.78
CA SER A 321 3.97 -19.27 -4.88
C SER A 321 3.62 -18.64 -6.24
N THR A 322 2.36 -18.31 -6.48
CA THR A 322 1.92 -17.59 -7.70
C THR A 322 2.68 -16.28 -7.90
N ARG A 323 2.91 -15.53 -6.82
CA ARG A 323 3.73 -14.30 -6.84
C ARG A 323 5.20 -14.54 -7.21
N SER A 324 5.77 -15.66 -6.78
CA SER A 324 7.14 -16.05 -7.14
C SER A 324 7.23 -16.45 -8.61
N LEU A 325 6.25 -17.20 -9.11
CA LEU A 325 6.19 -17.67 -10.50
C LEU A 325 5.96 -16.51 -11.48
N PHE A 326 5.05 -15.60 -11.14
CA PHE A 326 4.59 -14.52 -12.00
C PHE A 326 4.72 -13.14 -11.33
N PRO A 327 5.96 -12.65 -11.11
CA PRO A 327 6.17 -11.38 -10.39
C PRO A 327 5.56 -10.15 -11.09
N ARG A 328 5.19 -10.25 -12.38
CA ARG A 328 4.62 -9.14 -13.15
C ARG A 328 3.08 -9.08 -13.14
N LEU A 329 2.38 -10.16 -12.78
CA LEU A 329 0.91 -10.17 -12.86
C LEU A 329 0.22 -9.32 -11.77
N ASN A 330 0.87 -9.12 -10.62
CA ASN A 330 0.31 -8.37 -9.49
C ASN A 330 0.06 -6.86 -9.71
N ASN A 331 0.36 -6.33 -10.90
CA ASN A 331 0.06 -4.93 -11.21
C ASN A 331 -1.33 -4.74 -11.83
N TYR A 332 -2.03 -5.84 -12.14
CA TYR A 332 -3.45 -5.88 -12.48
C TYR A 332 -4.22 -6.31 -11.24
#